data_AF-V6AUW4-F1
#
_entry.id   AF-V6AUW4-F1
#
_cell.length_a   1.000
_cell.length_b   1.000
_cell.length_c   1.000
_cell.angle_alpha   90.00
_cell.angle_beta   90.00
_cell.angle_gamma   90.00
#
_symmetry.space_group_name_H-M   'P 1'
#
loop_
_entity.id
_entity.type
_entity.pdbx_description
1 polymer ?
#
loop_
_entity_poly.entity_id
_entity_poly.type
_entity_poly.pdbx_seq_one_letter_code
_entity_poly.pdbx_strand_id
1 'polypeptide(L)'
;MNKFVILFCSIIFGMSASLTYVSASCAQNTDWQEAPCFDVLPVNREEYRTAWESYYDHKGSEWMEQKKLEMFDAKNNGTLADWMNDNIANHNVFSYYHSIGEISFPSEYDRPFFEDDFRYYAQFQQVLLFIIIIGIILASIIVGVFIIKKRK
;
A
#
# COMPACT_ATOMS: atom_id res chain seq x y z
N MET A 1 3.16 6.85 51.89
CA MET A 1 3.45 6.31 50.54
C MET A 1 2.13 6.16 49.80
N ASN A 2 1.87 7.02 48.81
CA ASN A 2 0.55 7.14 48.17
C ASN A 2 0.25 5.91 47.31
N LYS A 3 -0.81 5.17 47.68
CA LYS A 3 -1.32 3.99 46.96
C LYS A 3 -1.60 4.26 45.46
N PHE A 4 -1.81 5.53 45.10
CA PHE A 4 -1.98 5.99 43.71
C PHE A 4 -0.72 5.87 42.85
N VAL A 5 0.49 6.00 43.41
CA VAL A 5 1.75 5.93 42.63
C VAL A 5 2.03 4.49 42.20
N ILE A 6 1.73 3.52 43.08
CA ILE A 6 1.90 2.09 42.78
C ILE A 6 0.92 1.65 41.69
N LEU A 7 -0.33 2.12 41.75
CA LEU A 7 -1.37 1.79 40.76
C LEU A 7 -1.02 2.34 39.36
N PHE A 8 -0.45 3.55 39.28
CA PHE A 8 -0.08 4.18 38.01
C PHE A 8 1.09 3.46 37.33
N CYS A 9 2.08 2.99 38.08
CA CYS A 9 3.20 2.20 37.55
C CYS A 9 2.76 0.81 37.05
N SER A 10 1.78 0.17 37.68
CA SER A 10 1.28 -1.14 37.27
C SER A 10 0.51 -1.11 35.95
N ILE A 11 -0.18 0.00 35.64
CA ILE A 11 -0.93 0.16 34.39
C ILE A 11 0.01 0.43 33.20
N ILE A 12 1.07 1.21 33.42
CA ILE A 12 2.06 1.51 32.37
C ILE A 12 2.90 0.26 32.02
N PHE A 13 3.20 -0.60 33.00
CA PHE A 13 3.96 -1.83 32.75
C PHE A 13 3.13 -2.95 32.10
N GLY A 14 1.80 -2.94 32.25
CA GLY A 14 0.89 -3.91 31.64
C GLY A 14 0.63 -3.70 30.15
N MET A 15 0.89 -2.50 29.61
CA MET A 15 0.77 -2.20 28.18
C MET A 15 2.00 -2.60 27.36
N SER A 16 3.05 -3.10 28.01
CA SER A 16 4.21 -3.70 27.35
C SER A 16 3.97 -5.15 26.91
N ALA A 17 2.72 -5.62 26.94
CA ALA A 17 2.32 -6.94 26.49
C ALA A 17 2.61 -7.08 25.00
N SER A 18 3.80 -7.61 24.72
CA SER A 18 4.12 -8.52 23.62
C SER A 18 3.36 -8.23 22.33
N LEU A 19 3.83 -7.24 21.56
CA LEU A 19 3.66 -7.29 20.11
C LEU A 19 4.36 -8.56 19.63
N THR A 20 3.61 -9.66 19.62
CA THR A 20 4.03 -10.89 18.96
C THR A 20 4.10 -10.56 17.49
N TYR A 21 5.32 -10.45 16.97
CA TYR A 21 5.59 -10.32 15.56
C TYR A 21 5.15 -11.65 14.93
N VAL A 22 3.91 -11.73 14.47
CA VAL A 22 3.46 -12.84 13.63
C VAL A 22 4.16 -12.63 12.29
N SER A 23 5.30 -13.30 12.10
CA SER A 23 5.89 -13.48 10.79
C SER A 23 4.96 -14.42 10.02
N ALA A 24 4.10 -13.83 9.18
CA ALA A 24 3.42 -14.59 8.15
C ALA A 24 4.48 -14.91 7.09
N SER A 25 5.03 -16.12 7.12
CA SER A 25 5.76 -16.64 5.97
C SER A 25 4.74 -16.88 4.85
N CYS A 26 5.04 -16.51 3.60
CA CYS A 26 4.13 -16.80 2.49
C CYS A 26 3.67 -18.26 2.50
N ALA A 27 2.37 -18.44 2.28
CA ALA A 27 1.82 -19.76 2.05
C ALA A 27 2.47 -20.38 0.80
N GLN A 28 2.65 -21.69 0.82
CA GLN A 28 3.20 -22.41 -0.33
C GLN A 28 2.34 -22.15 -1.57
N ASN A 29 2.97 -21.65 -2.63
CA ASN A 29 2.31 -21.40 -3.91
C ASN A 29 2.22 -22.72 -4.69
N THR A 30 1.01 -23.28 -4.77
CA THR A 30 0.77 -24.57 -5.45
C THR A 30 0.83 -24.47 -6.97
N ASP A 31 0.73 -23.25 -7.52
CA ASP A 31 0.78 -22.99 -8.96
C ASP A 31 2.21 -22.88 -9.49
N TRP A 32 3.10 -22.26 -8.70
CA TRP A 32 4.52 -22.10 -9.02
C TRP A 32 5.35 -22.09 -7.73
N GLN A 33 6.10 -23.17 -7.47
CA GLN A 33 6.82 -23.35 -6.19
C GLN A 33 7.92 -22.30 -5.96
N GLU A 34 8.46 -21.71 -7.02
CA GLU A 34 9.51 -20.69 -6.94
C GLU A 34 8.94 -19.27 -6.94
N ALA A 35 7.61 -19.13 -6.88
CA ALA A 35 6.96 -17.83 -6.86
C ALA A 35 7.51 -16.96 -5.73
N PRO A 36 7.83 -15.68 -6.02
CA PRO A 36 8.43 -14.82 -5.03
C PRO A 36 7.47 -14.49 -3.91
N CYS A 37 8.04 -14.36 -2.72
CA CYS A 37 7.33 -14.05 -1.50
C CYS A 37 7.76 -12.66 -1.00
N PHE A 38 6.80 -11.73 -0.94
CA PHE A 38 7.03 -10.36 -0.48
C PHE A 38 6.33 -10.12 0.85
N ASP A 39 6.99 -10.49 1.96
CA ASP A 39 6.44 -10.38 3.33
C ASP A 39 6.42 -8.94 3.86
N VAL A 40 7.14 -8.02 3.20
CA VAL A 40 7.25 -6.61 3.60
C VAL A 40 6.87 -5.73 2.42
N LEU A 41 5.87 -4.88 2.64
CA LEU A 41 5.52 -3.78 1.75
C LEU A 41 6.07 -2.46 2.33
N PRO A 42 6.40 -1.48 1.48
CA PRO A 42 6.36 -1.51 0.02
C PRO A 42 7.55 -2.25 -0.60
N VAL A 43 7.38 -2.76 -1.83
CA VAL A 43 8.42 -3.53 -2.56
C VAL A 43 9.13 -2.62 -3.56
N ASN A 44 10.42 -2.87 -3.79
CA ASN A 44 11.12 -2.21 -4.89
C ASN A 44 10.58 -2.70 -6.25
N ARG A 45 10.25 -1.78 -7.15
CA ARG A 45 9.63 -2.12 -8.44
C ARG A 45 10.51 -3.02 -9.32
N GLU A 46 11.82 -2.76 -9.35
CA GLU A 46 12.75 -3.54 -10.17
C GLU A 46 12.99 -4.93 -9.60
N GLU A 47 13.06 -5.04 -8.26
CA GLU A 47 13.09 -6.33 -7.57
C GLU A 47 11.82 -7.14 -7.86
N TYR A 48 10.64 -6.51 -7.76
CA TYR A 48 9.36 -7.15 -8.07
C TYR A 48 9.30 -7.62 -9.53
N ARG A 49 9.72 -6.77 -10.48
CA ARG A 49 9.78 -7.12 -11.92
C ARG A 49 10.70 -8.32 -12.17
N THR A 50 11.90 -8.29 -11.59
CA THR A 50 12.92 -9.34 -11.76
C THR A 50 12.43 -10.67 -11.17
N ALA A 51 11.82 -10.63 -10.00
CA ALA A 51 11.33 -11.82 -9.31
C ALA A 51 10.21 -12.56 -10.06
N TRP A 52 9.43 -11.84 -10.88
CA TRP A 52 8.35 -12.40 -11.70
C TRP A 52 8.77 -12.73 -13.13
N GLU A 53 10.02 -12.43 -13.54
CA GLU A 53 10.44 -12.49 -14.95
C GLU A 53 10.30 -13.89 -15.56
N SER A 54 10.58 -14.94 -14.78
CA SER A 54 10.56 -16.33 -15.21
C SER A 54 9.17 -16.96 -15.22
N TYR A 55 8.15 -16.29 -14.65
CA TYR A 55 6.81 -16.87 -14.56
C TYR A 55 6.19 -17.10 -15.95
N TYR A 56 6.41 -16.16 -16.88
CA TYR A 56 5.89 -16.27 -18.23
C TYR A 56 6.44 -17.50 -18.96
N ASP A 57 7.74 -17.78 -18.81
CA ASP A 57 8.39 -18.95 -19.39
C ASP A 57 7.97 -20.25 -18.69
N HIS A 58 7.75 -20.21 -17.37
CA HIS A 58 7.25 -21.34 -16.60
C HIS A 58 5.86 -21.79 -17.06
N LYS A 59 4.96 -20.85 -17.37
CA LYS A 59 3.59 -21.15 -17.81
C LYS A 59 3.45 -21.38 -19.31
N GLY A 60 4.27 -20.71 -20.10
CA GLY A 60 4.19 -20.72 -21.56
C GLY A 60 3.31 -19.60 -22.11
N SER A 61 3.74 -19.07 -23.26
CA SER A 61 3.18 -17.86 -23.87
C SER A 61 1.69 -17.98 -24.23
N GLU A 62 1.27 -19.10 -24.82
CA GLU A 62 -0.13 -19.29 -25.25
C GLU A 62 -1.09 -19.19 -24.05
N TRP A 63 -0.74 -19.85 -22.94
CA TRP A 63 -1.54 -19.82 -21.73
C TRP A 63 -1.55 -18.43 -21.07
N MET A 64 -0.38 -17.79 -20.99
CA MET A 64 -0.26 -16.45 -20.42
C MET A 64 -1.08 -15.41 -21.20
N GLU A 65 -1.02 -15.45 -22.53
CA GLU A 65 -1.78 -14.52 -23.38
C GLU A 65 -3.29 -14.79 -23.32
N GLN A 66 -3.72 -16.05 -23.21
CA GLN A 66 -5.13 -16.35 -22.93
C GLN A 66 -5.56 -15.74 -21.58
N LYS A 67 -4.77 -15.97 -20.52
CA LYS A 67 -5.10 -15.46 -19.18
C LYS A 67 -5.05 -13.95 -19.08
N LYS A 68 -4.18 -13.30 -19.86
CA LYS A 68 -4.16 -11.85 -20.04
C LYS A 68 -5.53 -11.35 -20.52
N LEU A 69 -6.10 -11.96 -21.56
CA LEU A 69 -7.41 -11.57 -22.08
C LEU A 69 -8.51 -11.73 -21.03
N GLU A 70 -8.55 -12.87 -20.32
CA GLU A 70 -9.51 -13.10 -19.23
C GLU A 70 -9.38 -12.04 -18.12
N MET A 71 -8.14 -11.69 -17.74
CA MET A 71 -7.85 -10.68 -16.74
C MET A 71 -8.32 -9.28 -17.17
N PHE A 72 -8.06 -8.88 -18.43
CA PHE A 72 -8.49 -7.58 -18.94
C PHE A 72 -10.01 -7.49 -19.09
N ASP A 73 -10.68 -8.59 -19.48
CA ASP A 73 -12.14 -8.65 -19.50
C ASP A 73 -12.71 -8.49 -18.08
N ALA A 74 -12.12 -9.17 -17.09
CA ALA A 74 -12.52 -9.01 -15.69
C ALA A 74 -12.29 -7.58 -15.18
N LYS A 75 -11.18 -6.93 -15.56
CA LYS A 75 -10.91 -5.52 -15.25
C LYS A 75 -11.98 -4.60 -15.85
N ASN A 76 -12.32 -4.78 -17.12
CA ASN A 76 -13.28 -3.94 -17.82
C ASN A 76 -14.71 -4.10 -17.27
N ASN A 77 -15.03 -5.28 -16.74
CA ASN A 77 -16.34 -5.57 -16.14
C ASN A 77 -16.40 -5.27 -14.62
N GLY A 78 -15.31 -4.79 -14.02
CA GLY A 78 -15.25 -4.51 -12.59
C GLY A 78 -15.21 -5.77 -11.69
N THR A 79 -14.85 -6.92 -12.25
CA THR A 79 -14.80 -8.23 -11.55
C THR A 79 -13.37 -8.75 -11.39
N LEU A 80 -12.36 -7.87 -11.49
CA LEU A 80 -10.94 -8.27 -11.40
C LEU A 80 -10.60 -8.89 -10.04
N ALA A 81 -11.14 -8.37 -8.94
CA ALA A 81 -10.92 -8.92 -7.61
C ALA A 81 -11.45 -10.36 -7.51
N ASP A 82 -12.65 -10.63 -8.01
CA ASP A 82 -13.23 -11.97 -8.04
C ASP A 82 -12.39 -12.91 -8.91
N TRP A 83 -11.96 -12.46 -10.08
CA TRP A 83 -11.10 -13.24 -10.98
C TRP A 83 -9.75 -13.59 -10.34
N MET A 84 -9.11 -12.65 -9.64
CA MET A 84 -7.86 -12.90 -8.92
C MET A 84 -8.03 -13.89 -7.76
N ASN A 85 -9.19 -13.86 -7.09
CA ASN A 85 -9.49 -14.70 -5.92
C ASN A 85 -10.00 -16.10 -6.29
N ASP A 86 -10.40 -16.34 -7.53
CA ASP A 86 -10.90 -17.63 -8.01
C ASP A 86 -9.84 -18.75 -7.85
N ASN A 87 -8.58 -18.47 -8.21
CA ASN A 87 -7.48 -19.39 -8.01
C ASN A 87 -6.11 -18.69 -7.98
N ILE A 88 -5.11 -19.38 -7.43
CA ILE A 88 -3.76 -18.83 -7.26
C ILE A 88 -3.04 -18.53 -8.59
N ALA A 89 -3.38 -19.26 -9.67
CA ALA A 89 -2.79 -19.03 -10.99
C ALA A 89 -3.22 -17.68 -11.56
N ASN A 90 -4.49 -17.30 -11.38
CA ASN A 90 -4.99 -15.99 -11.77
C ASN A 90 -4.28 -14.87 -10.97
N HIS A 91 -4.05 -15.07 -9.67
CA HIS A 91 -3.29 -14.12 -8.85
C HIS A 91 -1.83 -13.95 -9.33
N ASN A 92 -1.18 -15.06 -9.69
CA ASN A 92 0.19 -15.05 -10.23
C ASN A 92 0.24 -14.35 -11.60
N VAL A 93 -0.75 -14.58 -12.48
CA VAL A 93 -0.89 -13.86 -13.76
C VAL A 93 -1.03 -12.36 -13.53
N PHE A 94 -1.91 -11.95 -12.61
CA PHE A 94 -2.04 -10.54 -12.24
C PHE A 94 -0.70 -9.98 -11.76
N SER A 95 -0.01 -10.68 -10.87
CA SER A 95 1.27 -10.25 -10.31
C SER A 95 2.34 -10.06 -11.38
N TYR A 96 2.41 -10.97 -12.36
CA TYR A 96 3.29 -10.83 -13.52
C TYR A 96 2.96 -9.58 -14.35
N TYR A 97 1.72 -9.42 -14.81
CA TYR A 97 1.36 -8.26 -15.65
C TYR A 97 1.44 -6.94 -14.88
N HIS A 98 1.26 -6.98 -13.56
CA HIS A 98 1.46 -5.84 -12.67
C HIS A 98 2.94 -5.48 -12.58
N SER A 99 3.84 -6.47 -12.52
CA SER A 99 5.29 -6.26 -12.41
C SER A 99 5.89 -5.57 -13.63
N ILE A 100 5.32 -5.82 -14.82
CA ILE A 100 5.71 -5.17 -16.07
C ILE A 100 4.87 -3.93 -16.41
N GLY A 101 3.94 -3.53 -15.54
CA GLY A 101 3.18 -2.28 -15.66
C GLY A 101 2.03 -2.29 -16.68
N GLU A 102 1.57 -3.46 -17.12
CA GLU A 102 0.41 -3.57 -18.03
C GLU A 102 -0.93 -3.50 -17.29
N ILE A 103 -0.93 -3.82 -15.99
CA ILE A 103 -2.10 -3.69 -15.12
C ILE A 103 -1.71 -2.99 -13.81
N SER A 104 -2.69 -2.36 -13.17
CA SER A 104 -2.57 -1.73 -11.85
C SER A 104 -3.61 -2.34 -10.93
N PHE A 105 -3.36 -2.31 -9.62
CA PHE A 105 -4.35 -2.71 -8.65
C PHE A 105 -5.67 -1.94 -8.83
N PRO A 106 -6.83 -2.56 -8.55
CA PRO A 106 -8.08 -1.83 -8.42
C PRO A 106 -7.91 -0.68 -7.43
N SER A 107 -8.60 0.44 -7.65
CA SER A 107 -8.56 1.63 -6.77
C SER A 107 -8.94 1.33 -5.31
N GLU A 108 -9.59 0.20 -5.06
CA GLU A 108 -9.94 -0.28 -3.72
C GLU A 108 -8.71 -0.71 -2.90
N TYR A 109 -7.60 -1.01 -3.57
CA TYR A 109 -6.32 -1.36 -2.97
C TYR A 109 -5.33 -0.18 -3.04
N ASP A 110 -5.80 1.03 -2.72
CA ASP A 110 -5.06 2.30 -2.80
C ASP A 110 -3.87 2.43 -1.81
N ARG A 111 -3.34 1.30 -1.35
CA ARG A 111 -2.12 1.29 -0.54
C ARG A 111 -0.92 1.31 -1.48
N PRO A 112 0.10 2.14 -1.19
CA PRO A 112 1.33 2.16 -1.96
C PRO A 112 1.95 0.76 -1.93
N PHE A 113 1.98 0.10 -3.08
CA PHE A 113 2.55 -1.23 -3.23
C PHE A 113 4.04 -1.12 -3.47
N PHE A 114 4.45 -0.15 -4.30
CA PHE A 114 5.85 0.09 -4.58
C PHE A 114 6.43 1.23 -3.72
N GLU A 115 7.75 1.17 -3.49
CA GLU A 115 8.45 2.18 -2.68
C GLU A 115 8.33 3.59 -3.26
N ASP A 116 8.28 3.70 -4.59
CA ASP A 116 8.14 4.97 -5.32
C ASP A 116 6.73 5.58 -5.18
N ASP A 117 5.70 4.75 -5.02
CA ASP A 117 4.34 5.20 -4.68
C ASP A 117 4.34 5.93 -3.32
N PHE A 118 5.09 5.41 -2.33
CA PHE A 118 5.15 6.01 -0.99
C PHE A 118 5.84 7.38 -1.00
N ARG A 119 6.89 7.55 -1.81
CA ARG A 119 7.59 8.84 -1.94
C ARG A 119 6.66 9.91 -2.50
N TYR A 120 5.83 9.55 -3.48
CA TYR A 120 4.81 10.43 -4.02
C TYR A 120 3.79 10.85 -2.94
N TYR A 121 3.26 9.89 -2.18
CA TYR A 121 2.31 10.17 -1.10
C TYR A 121 2.90 11.04 0.02
N ALA A 122 4.11 10.74 0.48
CA ALA A 122 4.78 11.52 1.52
C ALA A 122 5.07 12.95 1.04
N GLN A 123 5.51 13.13 -0.21
CA GLN A 123 5.73 14.44 -0.80
C GLN A 123 4.42 15.22 -0.95
N PHE A 124 3.35 14.56 -1.41
CA PHE A 124 2.02 15.16 -1.53
C PHE A 124 1.48 15.63 -0.17
N GLN A 125 1.57 14.80 0.87
CA GLN A 125 1.15 15.15 2.23
C GLN A 125 1.93 16.34 2.79
N GLN A 126 3.24 16.38 2.58
CA GLN A 126 4.07 17.52 3.00
C GLN A 126 3.65 18.82 2.28
N VAL A 127 3.44 18.78 0.97
CA VAL A 127 2.98 19.94 0.18
C VAL A 127 1.61 20.42 0.67
N LEU A 128 0.67 19.49 0.92
CA LEU A 128 -0.66 19.83 1.42
C LEU A 128 -0.61 20.52 2.79
N LEU A 129 0.24 20.02 3.70
CA LEU A 129 0.52 20.63 5.00
C LEU A 129 1.08 22.06 4.86
N PHE A 130 2.03 22.27 3.95
CA PHE A 130 2.58 23.61 3.68
C PHE A 130 1.50 24.58 3.19
N ILE A 131 0.62 24.14 2.27
CA ILE A 131 -0.49 24.96 1.78
C ILE A 131 -1.43 25.36 2.91
N ILE A 132 -1.78 24.42 3.79
CA ILE A 132 -2.65 24.68 4.96
C ILE A 132 -2.01 25.72 5.89
N ILE A 133 -0.72 25.57 6.21
CA ILE A 133 0.01 26.49 7.10
C ILE A 133 0.03 27.91 6.50
N ILE A 134 0.34 28.03 5.21
CA ILE A 134 0.34 29.34 4.53
C ILE A 134 -1.06 29.96 4.57
N GLY A 135 -2.10 29.16 4.34
CA GLY A 135 -3.49 29.61 4.43
C GLY A 135 -3.85 30.17 5.81
N ILE A 136 -3.43 29.50 6.88
CA ILE A 136 -3.65 29.94 8.27
C ILE A 136 -2.91 31.25 8.56
N ILE A 137 -1.65 31.37 8.11
CA ILE A 137 -0.85 32.59 8.29
C ILE A 137 -1.52 33.78 7.59
N LEU A 138 -1.93 33.60 6.32
CA LEU A 138 -2.59 34.66 5.55
C LEU A 138 -3.91 35.08 6.19
N ALA A 139 -4.75 34.12 6.62
CA ALA A 139 -5.99 34.41 7.31
C ALA A 139 -5.75 35.20 8.61
N SER A 140 -4.72 34.82 9.38
CA SER A 140 -4.34 35.51 10.62
C SER A 140 -3.90 36.95 10.38
N ILE A 141 -3.13 37.20 9.31
CA ILE A 141 -2.71 38.55 8.90
C ILE A 141 -3.93 39.39 8.53
N ILE A 142 -4.86 38.86 7.72
CA ILE A 142 -6.08 39.57 7.30
C ILE A 142 -6.92 39.96 8.52
N VAL A 143 -7.16 39.02 9.44
CA VAL A 143 -7.91 39.29 10.68
C VAL A 143 -7.21 40.35 11.52
N GLY A 144 -5.89 40.26 11.68
CA GLY A 144 -5.09 41.25 12.42
C GLY A 144 -5.22 42.66 11.84
N VAL A 145 -5.10 42.81 10.52
CA VAL A 145 -5.28 44.09 9.81
C VAL A 145 -6.70 44.63 10.02
N PHE A 146 -7.71 43.78 9.94
CA PHE A 146 -9.11 44.19 10.12
C PHE A 146 -9.38 44.69 11.54
N ILE A 147 -8.83 44.02 12.57
CA ILE A 147 -8.95 44.43 13.97
C ILE A 147 -8.24 45.79 14.19
N ILE A 148 -7.04 45.97 13.65
CA ILE A 148 -6.29 47.24 13.76
C ILE A 148 -7.07 48.38 13.08
N LYS A 149 -7.61 48.13 11.88
CA LYS A 149 -8.38 49.13 11.14
C LYS A 149 -9.67 49.53 11.87
N LYS A 150 -10.32 48.62 12.59
CA LYS A 150 -11.55 48.89 13.35
C LYS A 150 -11.29 49.68 14.65
N ARG A 151 -10.05 49.66 15.17
CA ARG A 151 -9.66 50.39 16.38
C ARG A 151 -9.15 51.81 16.11
N LYS A 152 -8.89 52.15 14.85
CA LYS A 152 -8.61 53.52 14.39
C LYS A 152 -9.90 54.15 13.89
#